data_AF-A0A936D103-F1
#
_entry.id   AF-A0A936D103-F1
#
_cell.length_a   1.000
_cell.length_b   1.000
_cell.length_c   1.000
_cell.angle_alpha   90.00
_cell.angle_beta   90.00
_cell.angle_gamma   90.00
#
_symmetry.space_group_name_H-M   'P 1'
#
loop_
_entity.id
_entity.type
_entity.pdbx_description
1 polymer ?
#
loop_
_entity_poly.entity_id
_entity_poly.type
_entity_poly.pdbx_seq_one_letter_code
_entity_poly.pdbx_strand_id
1 'polypeptide(L)'
;MFTLPEVPMLVETLQRTFLARLVATPRGRAHLLNQVADAESNGESTIFDSALALVDDPELRRFIARHAADEVEHARAFTERRDAQGVDIGPAPTHLRVVDRIDRKLGGFFARGVHTRRDVMDAYLVLQVVEERACTQFPLFSRVFRDVEPETAALFDRVQRDEERHLKYCHAISRRYAPSEAVRRSTLAEMRAVESECFAENSRAGLAWVLDRGYADLSPLEALGFRSLLRVGKVVDARRPTPFAARDARSSPEDSVLRPTG
;
A
#
# COMPACT_ATOMS: atom_id res chain seq x y z
N MET A 1 23.06 32.35 -4.74
CA MET A 1 22.53 31.88 -3.44
C MET A 1 21.73 30.62 -3.72
N PHE A 2 22.36 29.45 -3.54
CA PHE A 2 21.69 28.16 -3.75
C PHE A 2 20.83 27.88 -2.51
N THR A 3 19.51 28.01 -2.64
CA THR A 3 18.57 27.49 -1.65
C THR A 3 18.67 25.98 -1.67
N LEU A 4 19.16 25.38 -0.58
CA LEU A 4 19.12 23.94 -0.40
C LEU A 4 17.65 23.50 -0.39
N PRO A 5 17.29 22.44 -1.12
CA PRO A 5 15.93 21.90 -1.06
C PRO A 5 15.61 21.48 0.38
N GLU A 6 14.38 21.72 0.83
CA GLU A 6 13.91 21.22 2.11
C GLU A 6 14.09 19.70 2.18
N VAL A 7 14.50 19.18 3.34
CA VAL A 7 14.82 17.75 3.57
C VAL A 7 13.73 16.78 3.00
N PRO A 8 12.42 17.06 3.11
CA PRO A 8 11.37 16.21 2.53
C PRO A 8 11.40 16.13 1.00
N MET A 9 11.85 17.18 0.30
CA MET A 9 11.98 17.20 -1.16
C MET A 9 13.17 16.39 -1.65
N LEU A 10 14.25 16.35 -0.85
CA LEU A 10 15.44 15.57 -1.17
C LEU A 10 15.19 14.07 -1.08
N VAL A 11 14.47 13.61 -0.05
CA VAL A 11 14.12 12.18 0.12
C VAL A 11 13.22 11.70 -1.02
N GLU A 12 12.19 12.47 -1.40
CA GLU A 12 11.31 12.13 -2.53
C GLU A 12 12.10 12.05 -3.85
N THR A 13 13.03 12.99 -4.07
CA THR A 13 13.88 12.98 -5.26
C THR A 13 14.78 11.74 -5.29
N LEU A 14 15.40 11.38 -4.16
CA LEU A 14 16.25 10.18 -4.06
C LEU A 14 15.45 8.90 -4.29
N GLN A 15 14.26 8.79 -3.68
CA GLN A 15 13.38 7.64 -3.87
C GLN A 15 12.96 7.50 -5.34
N ARG A 16 12.53 8.61 -5.97
CA ARG A 16 12.16 8.62 -7.39
C ARG A 16 13.32 8.22 -8.28
N THR A 17 14.51 8.76 -8.05
CA THR A 17 15.72 8.41 -8.81
C THR A 17 16.02 6.92 -8.67
N PHE A 18 16.02 6.39 -7.45
CA PHE A 18 16.25 4.95 -7.23
C PHE A 18 15.21 4.09 -7.97
N LEU A 19 13.93 4.42 -7.85
CA LEU A 19 12.86 3.69 -8.52
C LEU A 19 12.99 3.78 -10.04
N ALA A 20 13.35 4.93 -10.61
CA ALA A 20 13.63 5.08 -12.03
C ALA A 20 14.76 4.15 -12.50
N ARG A 21 15.84 4.03 -11.71
CA ARG A 21 16.93 3.07 -11.99
C ARG A 21 16.50 1.63 -11.84
N LEU A 22 15.61 1.33 -10.89
CA LEU A 22 15.04 0.01 -10.70
C LEU A 22 14.21 -0.40 -11.92
N VAL A 23 13.23 0.42 -12.32
CA VAL A 23 12.31 0.09 -13.43
C VAL A 23 12.97 0.18 -14.81
N ALA A 24 14.20 0.71 -14.91
CA ALA A 24 14.97 0.70 -16.15
C ALA A 24 15.33 -0.72 -16.61
N THR A 25 15.41 -1.70 -15.70
CA THR A 25 15.74 -3.09 -16.06
C THR A 25 14.51 -4.01 -16.01
N PRO A 26 14.43 -5.06 -16.85
CA PRO A 26 13.34 -6.04 -16.77
C PRO A 26 13.25 -6.72 -15.40
N ARG A 27 14.40 -7.06 -14.80
CA ARG A 27 14.46 -7.67 -13.45
C ARG A 27 13.94 -6.75 -12.37
N GLY A 28 14.26 -5.46 -12.46
CA GLY A 28 13.78 -4.46 -11.51
C GLY A 28 12.29 -4.17 -11.65
N ARG A 29 11.75 -4.11 -12.89
CA ARG A 29 10.30 -4.05 -13.13
C ARG A 29 9.59 -5.27 -12.56
N ALA A 30 10.06 -6.47 -12.90
CA ALA A 30 9.50 -7.70 -12.36
C ALA A 30 9.52 -7.70 -10.83
N HIS A 31 10.63 -7.30 -10.20
CA HIS A 31 10.75 -7.26 -8.75
C HIS A 31 9.76 -6.30 -8.08
N LEU A 32 9.62 -5.09 -8.62
CA LEU A 32 8.66 -4.11 -8.11
C LEU A 32 7.22 -4.62 -8.28
N LEU A 33 6.87 -5.09 -9.48
CA LEU A 33 5.53 -5.60 -9.79
C LEU A 33 5.16 -6.84 -8.96
N ASN A 34 6.13 -7.68 -8.64
CA ASN A 34 5.93 -8.84 -7.77
C ASN A 34 5.67 -8.46 -6.31
N GLN A 35 6.33 -7.40 -5.82
CA GLN A 35 6.03 -6.87 -4.48
C GLN A 35 4.65 -6.21 -4.42
N VAL A 36 4.24 -5.52 -5.49
CA VAL A 36 2.89 -4.95 -5.58
C VAL A 36 1.86 -6.08 -5.65
N ALA A 37 1.99 -7.04 -6.58
CA ALA A 37 1.06 -8.17 -6.69
C ALA A 37 0.95 -9.00 -5.40
N ASP A 38 2.05 -9.16 -4.65
CA ASP A 38 2.02 -9.78 -3.32
C ASP A 38 1.19 -8.94 -2.35
N ALA A 39 1.41 -7.61 -2.29
CA ALA A 39 0.63 -6.73 -1.41
C ALA A 39 -0.88 -6.77 -1.71
N GLU A 40 -1.29 -6.73 -2.98
CA GLU A 40 -2.70 -6.77 -3.42
C GLU A 40 -3.37 -8.14 -3.21
N SER A 41 -2.60 -9.22 -2.97
CA SER A 41 -3.17 -10.58 -2.81
C SER A 41 -3.09 -11.11 -1.38
N ASN A 42 -2.34 -10.47 -0.50
CA ASN A 42 -1.91 -11.11 0.73
C ASN A 42 -2.90 -10.92 1.89
N GLY A 43 -3.59 -12.00 2.25
CA GLY A 43 -4.29 -12.16 3.52
C GLY A 43 -5.67 -11.50 3.62
N GLU A 44 -6.02 -10.60 2.70
CA GLU A 44 -7.25 -9.80 2.81
C GLU A 44 -8.53 -10.60 2.56
N SER A 45 -8.46 -11.66 1.75
CA SER A 45 -9.60 -12.53 1.45
C SER A 45 -10.27 -13.11 2.70
N THR A 46 -9.45 -13.50 3.69
CA THR A 46 -9.97 -14.01 4.97
C THR A 46 -10.71 -12.93 5.75
N ILE A 47 -10.23 -11.68 5.70
CA ILE A 47 -10.94 -10.53 6.29
C ILE A 47 -12.27 -10.30 5.58
N PHE A 48 -12.28 -10.26 4.25
CA PHE A 48 -13.50 -10.00 3.49
C PHE A 48 -14.56 -11.08 3.72
N ASP A 49 -14.18 -12.35 3.66
CA ASP A 49 -15.09 -13.48 3.86
C ASP A 49 -15.69 -13.49 5.26
N SER A 50 -14.85 -13.32 6.29
CA SER A 50 -15.32 -13.29 7.68
C SER A 50 -16.12 -12.02 8.00
N ALA A 51 -15.80 -10.88 7.38
CA ALA A 51 -16.56 -9.64 7.57
C ALA A 51 -17.94 -9.74 6.94
N LEU A 52 -18.06 -10.37 5.76
CA LEU A 52 -19.36 -10.66 5.14
C LEU A 52 -20.24 -11.57 5.99
N ALA A 53 -19.70 -12.32 6.96
CA ALA A 53 -20.52 -13.10 7.89
C ALA A 53 -21.08 -12.26 9.06
N LEU A 54 -20.48 -11.10 9.36
CA LEU A 54 -20.84 -10.25 10.51
C LEU A 54 -21.50 -8.92 10.13
N VAL A 55 -21.45 -8.56 8.84
CA VAL A 55 -22.01 -7.31 8.34
C VAL A 55 -23.42 -7.53 7.84
N ASP A 56 -24.38 -7.00 8.61
CA ASP A 56 -25.83 -7.11 8.31
C ASP A 56 -26.33 -6.01 7.37
N ASP A 57 -25.56 -4.93 7.20
CA ASP A 57 -25.92 -3.80 6.36
C ASP A 57 -25.75 -4.15 4.87
N PRO A 58 -26.82 -4.25 4.06
CA PRO A 58 -26.75 -4.70 2.68
C PRO A 58 -25.84 -3.86 1.80
N GLU A 59 -25.75 -2.56 2.07
CA GLU A 59 -24.90 -1.67 1.30
C GLU A 59 -23.43 -1.87 1.65
N LEU A 60 -23.11 -1.94 2.95
CA LEU A 60 -21.73 -2.22 3.35
C LEU A 60 -21.27 -3.57 2.81
N ARG A 61 -22.12 -4.61 2.84
CA ARG A 61 -21.81 -5.90 2.21
C ARG A 61 -21.43 -5.76 0.73
N ARG A 62 -22.13 -4.89 -0.02
CA ARG A 62 -21.81 -4.59 -1.41
C ARG A 62 -20.44 -3.94 -1.56
N PHE A 63 -20.08 -3.01 -0.66
CA PHE A 63 -18.74 -2.41 -0.66
C PHE A 63 -17.66 -3.43 -0.34
N ILE A 64 -17.87 -4.31 0.63
CA ILE A 64 -16.93 -5.39 0.97
C ILE A 64 -16.72 -6.32 -0.23
N ALA A 65 -17.80 -6.79 -0.84
CA ALA A 65 -17.72 -7.68 -1.99
C ALA A 65 -17.05 -7.00 -3.20
N ARG A 66 -17.27 -5.69 -3.37
CA ARG A 66 -16.62 -4.92 -4.43
C ARG A 66 -15.11 -4.79 -4.18
N HIS A 67 -14.72 -4.38 -2.97
CA HIS A 67 -13.32 -4.27 -2.56
C HIS A 67 -12.59 -5.60 -2.78
N ALA A 68 -13.14 -6.70 -2.26
CA ALA A 68 -12.57 -8.04 -2.45
C ALA A 68 -12.38 -8.44 -3.92
N ALA A 69 -13.33 -8.07 -4.79
CA ALA A 69 -13.24 -8.37 -6.22
C ALA A 69 -12.20 -7.50 -6.94
N ASP A 70 -12.08 -6.24 -6.52
CA ASP A 70 -11.08 -5.31 -7.06
C ASP A 70 -9.66 -5.80 -6.70
N GLU A 71 -9.38 -6.20 -5.45
CA GLU A 71 -8.07 -6.72 -5.03
C GLU A 71 -7.61 -7.96 -5.83
N VAL A 72 -8.52 -8.91 -6.07
CA VAL A 72 -8.23 -10.10 -6.88
C VAL A 72 -7.84 -9.69 -8.31
N GLU A 73 -8.53 -8.71 -8.89
CA GLU A 73 -8.21 -8.21 -10.23
C GLU A 73 -6.90 -7.41 -10.25
N HIS A 74 -6.62 -6.62 -9.20
CA HIS A 74 -5.36 -5.88 -9.07
C HIS A 74 -4.17 -6.83 -9.02
N ALA A 75 -4.21 -7.82 -8.12
CA ALA A 75 -3.16 -8.83 -7.99
C ALA A 75 -2.94 -9.60 -9.30
N ARG A 76 -4.03 -9.97 -9.99
CA ARG A 76 -3.96 -10.61 -11.32
C ARG A 76 -3.30 -9.70 -12.34
N ALA A 77 -3.74 -8.45 -12.45
CA ALA A 77 -3.23 -7.51 -13.42
C ALA A 77 -1.73 -7.21 -13.21
N PHE A 78 -1.28 -6.98 -11.97
CA PHE A 78 0.14 -6.78 -11.69
C PHE A 78 0.98 -8.04 -11.92
N THR A 79 0.42 -9.22 -11.63
CA THR A 79 1.05 -10.51 -11.97
C THR A 79 1.26 -10.66 -13.47
N GLU A 80 0.26 -10.33 -14.29
CA GLU A 80 0.38 -10.36 -15.76
C GLU A 80 1.45 -9.37 -16.26
N ARG A 81 1.51 -8.16 -15.69
CA ARG A 81 2.57 -7.17 -16.00
C ARG A 81 3.96 -7.62 -15.58
N ARG A 82 4.07 -8.32 -14.43
CA ARG A 82 5.33 -8.94 -13.97
C ARG A 82 5.78 -10.02 -14.95
N ASP A 83 4.88 -10.91 -15.35
CA ASP A 83 5.20 -12.05 -16.22
C ASP A 83 5.59 -11.59 -17.63
N ALA A 84 4.98 -10.51 -18.11
CA ALA A 84 5.36 -9.87 -19.37
C ALA A 84 6.82 -9.37 -19.42
N GLN A 85 7.51 -9.24 -18.27
CA GLN A 85 8.93 -8.89 -18.23
C GLN A 85 9.85 -10.01 -18.72
N GLY A 86 9.34 -11.25 -18.85
CA GLY A 86 10.09 -12.38 -19.38
C GLY A 86 11.27 -12.84 -18.50
N VAL A 87 11.24 -12.49 -17.21
CA VAL A 87 12.29 -12.84 -16.24
C VAL A 87 11.69 -13.51 -15.02
N ASP A 88 12.25 -14.65 -14.63
CA ASP A 88 11.89 -15.31 -13.39
C ASP A 88 12.68 -14.70 -12.22
N ILE A 89 11.95 -14.16 -11.26
CA ILE A 89 12.46 -13.58 -10.01
C ILE A 89 11.99 -14.37 -8.78
N GLY A 90 11.24 -15.46 -8.98
CA GLY A 90 10.59 -16.22 -7.92
C GLY A 90 9.47 -15.47 -7.19
N PRO A 91 8.91 -16.09 -6.14
CA PRO A 91 7.91 -15.46 -5.31
C PRO A 91 8.50 -14.29 -4.51
N ALA A 92 7.65 -13.36 -4.07
CA ALA A 92 8.05 -12.30 -3.17
C ALA A 92 8.66 -12.91 -1.89
N PRO A 93 9.90 -12.56 -1.52
CA PRO A 93 10.54 -13.09 -0.32
C PRO A 93 9.75 -12.71 0.93
N THR A 94 9.54 -13.65 1.85
CA THR A 94 8.71 -13.46 3.06
C THR A 94 9.09 -12.25 3.93
N HIS A 95 10.39 -11.91 3.98
CA HIS A 95 10.87 -10.74 4.74
C HIS A 95 10.62 -9.38 4.05
N LEU A 96 10.21 -9.40 2.77
CA LEU A 96 9.83 -8.24 1.95
C LEU A 96 8.31 -8.08 1.80
N ARG A 97 7.52 -9.02 2.34
CA ARG A 97 6.06 -8.94 2.36
C ARG A 97 5.61 -7.99 3.45
N VAL A 98 5.24 -6.77 3.06
CA VAL A 98 4.92 -5.69 4.02
C VAL A 98 3.63 -5.96 4.78
N VAL A 99 2.60 -6.50 4.11
CA VAL A 99 1.31 -6.84 4.74
C VAL A 99 1.50 -7.89 5.83
N ASP A 100 2.26 -8.95 5.57
CA ASP A 100 2.67 -9.94 6.57
C ASP A 100 3.37 -9.32 7.80
N ARG A 101 4.21 -8.31 7.57
CA ARG A 101 4.93 -7.63 8.65
C ARG A 101 3.98 -6.82 9.52
N ILE A 102 3.08 -6.07 8.88
CA ILE A 102 2.01 -5.32 9.57
C ILE A 102 1.14 -6.29 10.36
N ASP A 103 0.69 -7.38 9.74
CA ASP A 103 -0.14 -8.40 10.37
C ASP A 103 0.48 -8.96 11.65
N ARG A 104 1.76 -9.39 11.56
CA ARG A 104 2.49 -9.91 12.72
C ARG A 104 2.61 -8.88 13.85
N LYS A 105 2.88 -7.61 13.54
CA LYS A 105 2.97 -6.55 14.56
C LYS A 105 1.61 -6.23 15.19
N LEU A 106 0.52 -6.44 14.46
CA LEU A 106 -0.85 -6.23 14.93
C LEU A 106 -1.50 -7.51 15.50
N GLY A 107 -0.74 -8.60 15.63
CA GLY A 107 -1.17 -9.82 16.32
C GLY A 107 -1.87 -10.87 15.45
N GLY A 108 -1.64 -10.88 14.14
CA GLY A 108 -2.09 -11.94 13.23
C GLY A 108 -3.57 -11.86 12.86
N PHE A 109 -4.04 -10.65 12.55
CA PHE A 109 -5.42 -10.36 12.21
C PHE A 109 -5.87 -11.00 10.89
N PHE A 110 -5.04 -10.91 9.84
CA PHE A 110 -5.40 -11.42 8.50
C PHE A 110 -5.61 -12.93 8.52
N ALA A 111 -4.77 -13.69 9.24
CA ALA A 111 -4.92 -15.15 9.35
C ALA A 111 -6.07 -15.58 10.27
N ARG A 112 -6.39 -14.81 11.31
CA ARG A 112 -7.45 -15.14 12.27
C ARG A 112 -8.86 -14.88 11.71
N GLY A 113 -8.99 -13.91 10.81
CA GLY A 113 -10.28 -13.38 10.38
C GLY A 113 -10.99 -12.60 11.49
N VAL A 114 -12.20 -12.15 11.19
CA VAL A 114 -13.03 -11.34 12.09
C VAL A 114 -14.13 -12.17 12.75
N HIS A 115 -14.33 -11.99 14.06
CA HIS A 115 -15.30 -12.76 14.85
C HIS A 115 -16.28 -11.89 15.63
N THR A 116 -15.95 -10.60 15.80
CA THR A 116 -16.73 -9.64 16.56
C THR A 116 -16.93 -8.34 15.77
N ARG A 117 -17.90 -7.52 16.20
CA ARG A 117 -18.06 -6.15 15.67
C ARG A 117 -16.79 -5.32 15.83
N ARG A 118 -16.05 -5.51 16.93
CA ARG A 118 -14.78 -4.84 17.16
C ARG A 118 -13.73 -5.28 16.15
N ASP A 119 -13.66 -6.58 15.85
CA ASP A 119 -12.76 -7.09 14.82
C ASP A 119 -13.06 -6.46 13.47
N VAL A 120 -14.33 -6.32 13.05
CA VAL A 120 -14.68 -5.63 11.80
C VAL A 120 -14.11 -4.21 11.77
N MET A 121 -14.22 -3.45 12.87
CA MET A 121 -13.60 -2.12 12.94
C MET A 121 -12.08 -2.22 12.77
N ASP A 122 -11.41 -3.05 13.56
CA ASP A 122 -9.95 -3.17 13.55
C ASP A 122 -9.45 -3.60 12.16
N ALA A 123 -10.09 -4.58 11.53
CA ALA A 123 -9.81 -5.05 10.18
C ALA A 123 -9.78 -3.89 9.16
N TYR A 124 -10.86 -3.11 9.14
CA TYR A 124 -11.01 -2.03 8.18
C TYR A 124 -10.14 -0.82 8.51
N LEU A 125 -9.66 -0.67 9.75
CA LEU A 125 -8.62 0.31 10.07
C LEU A 125 -7.24 -0.16 9.59
N VAL A 126 -6.94 -1.46 9.62
CA VAL A 126 -5.71 -2.02 9.04
C VAL A 126 -5.72 -1.87 7.52
N LEU A 127 -6.81 -2.29 6.86
CA LEU A 127 -6.99 -2.07 5.43
C LEU A 127 -6.83 -0.58 5.10
N GLN A 128 -7.47 0.32 5.87
CA GLN A 128 -7.34 1.76 5.63
C GLN A 128 -5.89 2.23 5.59
N VAL A 129 -5.02 1.79 6.51
CA VAL A 129 -3.62 2.25 6.51
C VAL A 129 -2.79 1.66 5.37
N VAL A 130 -3.14 0.47 4.89
CA VAL A 130 -2.59 -0.14 3.67
C VAL A 130 -3.02 0.67 2.45
N GLU A 131 -4.30 1.03 2.34
CA GLU A 131 -4.79 1.86 1.23
C GLU A 131 -4.23 3.28 1.22
N GLU A 132 -4.04 3.89 2.39
CA GLU A 132 -3.39 5.20 2.50
C GLU A 132 -1.95 5.13 1.99
N ARG A 133 -1.28 3.98 2.18
CA ARG A 133 0.05 3.73 1.64
C ARG A 133 0.00 3.54 0.12
N ALA A 134 -0.92 2.74 -0.40
CA ALA A 134 -1.09 2.51 -1.83
C ALA A 134 -1.35 3.84 -2.58
N CYS A 135 -2.30 4.66 -2.08
CA CYS A 135 -2.56 6.02 -2.58
C CYS A 135 -1.34 6.94 -2.56
N THR A 136 -0.36 6.68 -1.67
CA THR A 136 0.88 7.45 -1.60
C THR A 136 1.96 6.89 -2.56
N GLN A 137 2.04 5.58 -2.78
CA GLN A 137 3.08 4.95 -3.60
C GLN A 137 2.71 4.87 -5.10
N PHE A 138 1.46 4.59 -5.44
CA PHE A 138 1.06 4.36 -6.83
C PHE A 138 1.25 5.58 -7.75
N PRO A 139 1.04 6.83 -7.32
CA PRO A 139 1.41 7.99 -8.13
C PRO A 139 2.90 8.04 -8.46
N LEU A 140 3.76 7.62 -7.52
CA LEU A 140 5.22 7.57 -7.73
C LEU A 140 5.59 6.46 -8.70
N PHE A 141 4.97 5.29 -8.57
CA PHE A 141 5.17 4.16 -9.50
C PHE A 141 4.69 4.51 -10.91
N SER A 142 3.47 5.04 -11.05
CA SER A 142 2.96 5.55 -12.33
C SER A 142 3.94 6.52 -13.01
N ARG A 143 4.49 7.48 -12.25
CA ARG A 143 5.47 8.44 -12.78
C ARG A 143 6.73 7.76 -13.31
N VAL A 144 7.34 6.83 -12.56
CA VAL A 144 8.59 6.19 -13.01
C VAL A 144 8.36 5.18 -14.14
N PHE A 145 7.18 4.57 -14.22
CA PHE A 145 6.83 3.67 -15.32
C PHE A 145 6.46 4.40 -16.60
N ARG A 146 6.03 5.67 -16.54
CA ARG A 146 5.50 6.41 -17.68
C ARG A 146 6.45 6.46 -18.88
N ASP A 147 7.75 6.55 -18.62
CA ASP A 147 8.77 6.68 -19.66
C ASP A 147 9.31 5.33 -20.16
N VAL A 148 9.10 4.25 -19.39
CA VAL A 148 9.65 2.91 -19.69
C VAL A 148 8.60 1.90 -20.14
N GLU A 149 7.38 2.02 -19.63
CA GLU A 149 6.28 1.07 -19.83
C GLU A 149 4.91 1.74 -19.55
N PRO A 150 4.41 2.57 -20.50
CA PRO A 150 3.23 3.41 -20.32
C PRO A 150 1.96 2.64 -19.93
N GLU A 151 1.80 1.41 -20.39
CA GLU A 151 0.66 0.55 -20.07
C GLU A 151 0.66 0.12 -18.59
N THR A 152 1.82 -0.06 -17.96
CA THR A 152 1.93 -0.31 -16.52
C THR A 152 1.69 0.97 -15.72
N ALA A 153 2.13 2.12 -16.21
CA ALA A 153 1.78 3.39 -15.60
C ALA A 153 0.25 3.61 -15.61
N ALA A 154 -0.42 3.28 -16.71
CA ALA A 154 -1.88 3.35 -16.81
C ALA A 154 -2.59 2.35 -15.87
N LEU A 155 -2.00 1.18 -15.62
CA LEU A 155 -2.49 0.24 -14.60
C LEU A 155 -2.42 0.87 -13.21
N PHE A 156 -1.27 1.43 -12.80
CA PHE A 156 -1.15 2.13 -11.51
C PHE A 156 -2.16 3.29 -11.39
N ASP A 157 -2.34 4.09 -12.44
CA ASP A 157 -3.32 5.19 -12.44
C ASP A 157 -4.76 4.68 -12.25
N ARG A 158 -5.08 3.49 -12.79
CA ARG A 158 -6.40 2.87 -12.62
C ARG A 158 -6.60 2.35 -11.20
N VAL A 159 -5.68 1.52 -10.74
CA VAL A 159 -5.70 0.91 -9.40
C VAL A 159 -5.74 2.00 -8.33
N GLN A 160 -4.98 3.09 -8.47
CA GLN A 160 -5.05 4.21 -7.53
C GLN A 160 -6.47 4.77 -7.34
N ARG A 161 -7.28 4.87 -8.40
CA ARG A 161 -8.68 5.34 -8.27
C ARG A 161 -9.57 4.34 -7.55
N ASP A 162 -9.23 3.06 -7.65
CA ASP A 162 -9.86 1.99 -6.90
C ASP A 162 -9.48 2.10 -5.41
N GLU A 163 -8.22 2.36 -5.08
CA GLU A 163 -7.78 2.58 -3.68
C GLU A 163 -8.38 3.83 -3.03
N GLU A 164 -8.52 4.92 -3.78
CA GLU A 164 -9.19 6.13 -3.29
C GLU A 164 -10.66 5.85 -2.94
N ARG A 165 -11.30 4.88 -3.62
CA ARG A 165 -12.65 4.42 -3.32
C ARG A 165 -12.64 3.43 -2.14
N HIS A 166 -11.68 2.52 -2.06
CA HIS A 166 -11.50 1.59 -0.93
C HIS A 166 -11.29 2.33 0.39
N LEU A 167 -10.59 3.47 0.39
CA LEU A 167 -10.47 4.33 1.56
C LEU A 167 -11.83 4.81 2.10
N LYS A 168 -12.78 5.11 1.21
CA LYS A 168 -14.14 5.50 1.61
C LYS A 168 -14.87 4.32 2.24
N TYR A 169 -14.71 3.12 1.68
CA TYR A 169 -15.28 1.89 2.23
C TYR A 169 -14.73 1.61 3.62
N CYS A 170 -13.40 1.64 3.76
CA CYS A 170 -12.71 1.46 5.04
C CYS A 170 -13.16 2.49 6.09
N HIS A 171 -13.31 3.75 5.69
CA HIS A 171 -13.83 4.78 6.58
C HIS A 171 -15.27 4.51 7.03
N ALA A 172 -16.16 4.19 6.10
CA ALA A 172 -17.57 3.93 6.37
C ALA A 172 -17.77 2.72 7.29
N ILE A 173 -17.11 1.60 6.96
CA ILE A 173 -17.22 0.34 7.70
C ILE A 173 -16.58 0.48 9.08
N SER A 174 -15.35 1.00 9.18
CA SER A 174 -14.71 1.20 10.49
C SER A 174 -15.54 2.12 11.40
N ARG A 175 -16.16 3.17 10.85
CA ARG A 175 -17.05 4.06 11.62
C ARG A 175 -18.33 3.39 12.07
N ARG A 176 -18.96 2.55 11.23
CA ARG A 176 -20.20 1.82 11.57
C ARG A 176 -19.99 0.82 12.71
N TYR A 177 -18.81 0.22 12.77
CA TYR A 177 -18.47 -0.85 13.71
C TYR A 177 -17.68 -0.37 14.94
N ALA A 178 -17.29 0.90 14.97
CA ALA A 178 -16.61 1.48 16.11
C ALA A 178 -17.49 1.56 17.36
N PRO A 179 -16.96 1.18 18.55
CA PRO A 179 -17.64 1.43 19.82
C PRO A 179 -17.85 2.93 20.10
N SER A 180 -16.89 3.75 19.67
CA SER A 180 -17.00 5.21 19.66
C SER A 180 -15.98 5.80 18.68
N GLU A 181 -16.21 7.04 18.25
CA GLU A 181 -15.26 7.74 17.39
C GLU A 181 -13.89 7.95 18.07
N ALA A 182 -13.85 8.09 19.40
CA ALA A 182 -12.61 8.21 20.16
C ALA A 182 -11.78 6.92 20.09
N VAL A 183 -12.42 5.77 20.22
CA VAL A 183 -11.77 4.45 20.06
C VAL A 183 -11.26 4.28 18.63
N ARG A 184 -12.09 4.56 17.62
CA ARG A 184 -11.70 4.44 16.21
C ARG A 184 -10.47 5.30 15.88
N ARG A 185 -10.45 6.56 16.34
CA ARG A 185 -9.35 7.49 16.08
C ARG A 185 -8.05 7.10 16.77
N SER A 186 -8.13 6.64 18.02
CA SER A 186 -6.94 6.18 18.76
C SER A 186 -6.35 4.92 18.10
N THR A 187 -7.17 3.92 17.82
CA THR A 187 -6.73 2.70 17.12
C THR A 187 -6.17 2.99 15.72
N LEU A 188 -6.80 3.87 14.94
CA LEU A 188 -6.25 4.27 13.63
C LEU A 188 -4.89 4.96 13.75
N ALA A 189 -4.68 5.78 14.79
CA ALA A 189 -3.39 6.43 15.01
C ALA A 189 -2.30 5.41 15.37
N GLU A 190 -2.61 4.40 16.17
CA GLU A 190 -1.71 3.30 16.50
C GLU A 190 -1.37 2.47 15.25
N MET A 191 -2.36 2.08 14.46
CA MET A 191 -2.15 1.31 13.23
C MET A 191 -1.33 2.07 12.20
N ARG A 192 -1.52 3.39 12.05
CA ARG A 192 -0.66 4.23 11.19
C ARG A 192 0.78 4.26 11.67
N ALA A 193 1.02 4.27 12.98
CA ALA A 193 2.38 4.23 13.52
C ALA A 193 3.06 2.88 13.22
N VAL A 194 2.33 1.77 13.43
CA VAL A 194 2.81 0.42 13.11
C VAL A 194 3.06 0.26 11.61
N GLU A 195 2.13 0.69 10.75
CA GLU A 195 2.30 0.68 9.29
C GLU A 195 3.55 1.46 8.89
N SER A 196 3.74 2.67 9.42
CA SER A 196 4.88 3.52 9.06
C SER A 196 6.20 2.88 9.45
N GLU A 197 6.28 2.26 10.63
CA GLU A 197 7.45 1.52 11.08
C GLU A 197 7.73 0.30 10.18
N CYS A 198 6.71 -0.52 9.93
CA CYS A 198 6.79 -1.70 9.07
C CYS A 198 7.21 -1.34 7.64
N PHE A 199 6.63 -0.29 7.07
CA PHE A 199 6.96 0.17 5.73
C PHE A 199 8.40 0.70 5.65
N ALA A 200 8.85 1.41 6.68
CA ALA A 200 10.22 1.90 6.77
C ALA A 200 11.23 0.75 6.88
N GLU A 201 10.94 -0.27 7.68
CA GLU A 201 11.75 -1.49 7.75
C GLU A 201 11.75 -2.24 6.40
N ASN A 202 10.58 -2.40 5.78
CA ASN A 202 10.41 -3.11 4.52
C ASN A 202 11.15 -2.42 3.37
N SER A 203 11.06 -1.10 3.30
CA SER A 203 11.73 -0.31 2.27
C SER A 203 13.26 -0.35 2.42
N ARG A 204 13.80 -0.45 3.64
CA ARG A 204 15.24 -0.67 3.88
C ARG A 204 15.66 -2.05 3.37
N ALA A 205 14.88 -3.08 3.73
CA ALA A 205 15.13 -4.45 3.32
C ALA A 205 15.05 -4.60 1.78
N GLY A 206 14.05 -4.00 1.15
CA GLY A 206 13.87 -4.02 -0.31
C GLY A 206 14.99 -3.30 -1.05
N LEU A 207 15.43 -2.13 -0.55
CA LEU A 207 16.59 -1.43 -1.11
C LEU A 207 17.85 -2.28 -1.02
N ALA A 208 18.12 -2.91 0.13
CA ALA A 208 19.27 -3.81 0.29
C ALA A 208 19.19 -5.01 -0.68
N TRP A 209 17.99 -5.63 -0.78
CA TRP A 209 17.74 -6.75 -1.67
C TRP A 209 18.04 -6.44 -3.14
N VAL A 210 17.55 -5.29 -3.62
CA VAL A 210 17.81 -4.80 -4.99
C VAL A 210 19.30 -4.58 -5.23
N LEU A 211 19.99 -3.95 -4.28
CA LEU A 211 21.42 -3.62 -4.41
C LEU A 211 22.31 -4.88 -4.40
N ASP A 212 21.96 -5.90 -3.62
CA ASP A 212 22.72 -7.15 -3.56
C ASP A 212 22.52 -8.01 -4.80
N ARG A 213 21.40 -7.84 -5.50
CA ARG A 213 21.08 -8.60 -6.72
C ARG A 213 21.36 -7.86 -8.02
N GLY A 214 21.73 -6.58 -7.94
CA GLY A 214 21.95 -5.74 -9.13
C GLY A 214 20.70 -5.59 -9.99
N TYR A 215 19.52 -5.47 -9.37
CA TYR A 215 18.26 -5.32 -10.11
C TYR A 215 18.03 -3.90 -10.64
N ALA A 216 18.76 -2.91 -10.13
CA ALA A 216 18.69 -1.54 -10.62
C ALA A 216 19.90 -1.21 -11.51
N ASP A 217 19.66 -0.40 -12.53
CA ASP A 217 20.70 0.14 -13.42
C ASP A 217 21.48 1.25 -12.71
N LEU A 218 22.40 0.85 -11.82
CA LEU A 218 23.20 1.74 -10.99
C LEU A 218 24.68 1.62 -11.36
N SER A 219 25.34 2.75 -11.51
CA SER A 219 26.80 2.80 -11.51
C SER A 219 27.36 2.35 -10.13
N PRO A 220 28.62 1.89 -10.05
CA PRO A 220 29.24 1.52 -8.78
C PRO A 220 29.20 2.64 -7.72
N LEU A 221 29.31 3.90 -8.16
CA LEU A 221 29.24 5.06 -7.28
C LEU A 221 27.82 5.30 -6.76
N GLU A 222 26.79 5.20 -7.61
CA GLU A 222 25.39 5.31 -7.17
C GLU A 222 25.05 4.17 -6.20
N ALA A 223 25.47 2.94 -6.49
CA ALA A 223 25.26 1.79 -5.62
C ALA A 223 25.93 1.98 -4.24
N LEU A 224 27.18 2.48 -4.22
CA LEU A 224 27.87 2.84 -2.97
C LEU A 224 27.15 3.96 -2.20
N GLY A 225 26.62 4.95 -2.91
CA GLY A 225 25.80 6.02 -2.35
C GLY A 225 24.57 5.48 -1.64
N PHE A 226 23.76 4.66 -2.31
CA PHE A 226 22.57 4.04 -1.71
C PHE A 226 22.91 3.09 -0.55
N ARG A 227 24.00 2.32 -0.65
CA ARG A 227 24.50 1.48 0.48
C ARG A 227 24.89 2.33 1.68
N SER A 228 25.49 3.49 1.46
CA SER A 228 25.85 4.42 2.53
C SER A 228 24.61 5.00 3.20
N LEU A 229 23.59 5.33 2.41
CA LEU A 229 22.32 5.85 2.93
C LEU A 229 21.54 4.82 3.77
N LEU A 230 21.62 3.53 3.43
CA LEU A 230 21.10 2.44 4.26
C LEU A 230 21.75 2.43 5.65
N ARG A 231 23.07 2.60 5.72
CA ARG A 231 23.84 2.59 6.99
C ARG A 231 23.50 3.77 7.90
N VAL A 232 23.21 4.93 7.31
CA VAL A 232 22.90 6.16 8.07
C VAL A 232 21.41 6.24 8.44
N GLY A 233 20.58 5.30 7.99
CA GLY A 233 19.16 5.19 8.34
C GLY A 233 18.25 6.27 7.74
N LYS A 234 18.82 7.26 7.04
CA LYS A 234 18.15 8.51 6.59
C LYS A 234 17.31 8.40 5.31
N VAL A 235 17.45 7.34 4.51
CA VAL A 235 16.73 7.23 3.22
C VAL A 235 15.34 6.62 3.32
N VAL A 236 14.98 6.10 4.49
CA VAL A 236 13.78 5.27 4.60
C VAL A 236 12.89 5.71 5.75
N ASP A 237 12.70 7.02 5.83
CA ASP A 237 11.49 7.57 6.44
C ASP A 237 10.64 8.07 5.27
N ALA A 238 10.16 7.10 4.48
CA ALA A 238 9.19 7.40 3.43
C ALA A 238 8.03 8.12 4.11
N ARG A 239 7.55 9.21 3.48
CA ARG A 239 6.50 10.07 4.05
C ARG A 239 5.43 9.22 4.75
N ARG A 240 5.00 9.66 5.93
CA ARG A 240 3.76 9.14 6.53
C ARG A 240 2.70 9.10 5.42
N PRO A 241 1.96 7.99 5.32
CA PRO A 241 1.00 7.84 4.24
C PRO A 241 0.02 9.01 4.31
N THR A 242 -0.41 9.51 3.15
CA THR A 242 -1.32 10.65 3.10
C THR A 242 -2.60 10.24 3.82
N PRO A 243 -2.92 10.83 4.98
CA PRO A 243 -4.06 10.37 5.75
C PRO A 243 -5.33 10.65 4.97
N PHE A 244 -6.27 9.70 4.96
CA PHE A 244 -7.58 9.96 4.39
C PHE A 244 -8.23 11.14 5.11
N ALA A 245 -8.47 12.23 4.36
CA ALA A 245 -9.15 13.41 4.85
C ALA A 245 -10.65 13.26 4.58
N ALA A 246 -11.43 12.92 5.61
CA ALA A 246 -12.89 12.75 5.50
C ALA A 246 -13.66 13.99 4.97
N ARG A 247 -12.98 15.14 4.77
CA ARG A 247 -13.56 16.32 4.12
C ARG A 247 -13.81 16.11 2.62
N ASP A 248 -13.07 15.21 1.97
CA ASP A 248 -13.17 14.91 0.53
C ASP A 248 -14.28 13.90 0.19
N ALA A 249 -14.95 13.35 1.20
CA ALA A 249 -16.12 12.46 1.07
C ALA A 249 -17.47 13.21 1.00
N ARG A 250 -17.47 14.46 0.51
CA ARG A 250 -18.66 15.34 0.49
C ARG A 250 -19.10 15.73 -0.93
N SER A 251 -18.54 15.14 -1.97
CA SER A 251 -18.66 15.63 -3.34
C SER A 251 -19.11 14.59 -4.38
N SER A 252 -19.39 13.34 -3.99
CA SER A 252 -19.97 12.33 -4.88
C SER A 252 -21.47 12.09 -4.61
N PRO A 253 -22.33 11.87 -5.62
CA PRO A 253 -23.73 11.48 -5.42
C PRO A 253 -23.91 10.16 -4.63
N GLU A 254 -22.88 9.31 -4.57
CA GLU A 254 -22.83 8.12 -3.70
C GLU A 254 -22.69 8.48 -2.19
N ASP A 255 -22.31 9.72 -1.85
CA ASP A 255 -22.09 10.18 -0.47
C ASP A 255 -23.39 10.51 0.28
N SER A 256 -24.56 10.51 -0.40
CA SER A 256 -25.85 10.70 0.28
C SER A 256 -26.24 9.50 1.17
N VAL A 257 -25.63 8.34 0.92
CA VAL A 257 -25.94 7.07 1.59
C VAL A 257 -25.11 6.84 2.86
N LEU A 258 -24.02 7.61 3.06
CA LEU A 258 -23.17 7.58 4.26
C LEU A 258 -23.75 8.36 5.46
N ARG A 259 -25.01 8.80 5.38
CA ARG A 259 -25.68 9.45 6.52
C ARG A 259 -26.23 8.37 7.46
N PRO A 260 -25.99 8.46 8.77
CA PRO A 260 -26.71 7.62 9.71
C PRO A 260 -28.19 7.94 9.56
N THR A 261 -29.00 6.94 9.23
CA THR A 261 -30.44 7.02 9.46
C THR A 261 -30.65 7.16 10.95
N GLY A 262 -31.14 8.33 11.37
CA GLY A 262 -31.66 8.55 12.71
C GLY A 262 -32.94 7.76 12.93
#